data_AF-A0A3N7H4L7-F1
#
_entry.id   AF-A0A3N7H4L7-F1
#
_cell.length_a   1.000
_cell.length_b   1.000
_cell.length_c   1.000
_cell.angle_alpha   90.00
_cell.angle_beta   90.00
_cell.angle_gamma   90.00
#
_symmetry.space_group_name_H-M   'P 1'
#
loop_
_entity.id
_entity.type
_entity.pdbx_description
1 polymer ?
#
loop_
_entity_poly.entity_id
_entity_poly.type
_entity_poly.pdbx_seq_one_letter_code
_entity_poly.pdbx_strand_id
1 'polypeptide(L)' 'SLTDIRLIEDLGYGTGDAALRVVRNGQKWSPGIQNGQPVRVAYTLPIRLNLQQ' A
#
# COMPACT_ATOMS: atom_id res chain seq x y z
N SER A 1 6.78 6.71 8.15
CA SER A 1 7.02 5.26 7.93
C SER A 1 5.67 4.60 7.68
N LEU A 2 5.64 3.55 6.85
CA LEU A 2 4.45 2.73 6.65
C LEU A 2 4.26 1.79 7.85
N THR A 3 3.03 1.67 8.36
CA THR A 3 2.68 0.83 9.51
C THR A 3 1.28 0.26 9.28
N ASP A 4 0.98 -0.91 9.86
CA ASP A 4 -0.33 -1.58 9.75
C ASP A 4 -0.77 -1.85 8.29
N ILE A 5 0.14 -2.39 7.48
CA ILE A 5 -0.17 -2.79 6.11
C ILE A 5 -1.03 -4.05 6.16
N ARG A 6 -2.26 -3.97 5.67
CA ARG A 6 -3.22 -5.06 5.62
C ARG A 6 -3.70 -5.28 4.19
N LEU A 7 -3.94 -6.54 3.83
CA LEU A 7 -4.55 -6.92 2.57
C LEU A 7 -6.07 -6.90 2.78
N ILE A 8 -6.78 -6.09 1.99
CA ILE A 8 -8.25 -5.98 2.08
C ILE A 8 -8.90 -7.01 1.16
N GLU A 9 -8.36 -7.18 -0.05
CA GLU A 9 -8.81 -8.15 -1.04
C GLU A 9 -7.59 -8.84 -1.65
N ASP A 10 -7.66 -10.17 -1.75
CA ASP A 10 -6.65 -11.00 -2.42
C ASP A 10 -7.26 -11.67 -3.65
N LEU A 11 -6.52 -11.67 -4.75
CA LEU A 11 -6.88 -12.42 -5.96
C LEU A 11 -6.39 -13.88 -5.87
N GLY A 12 -5.58 -14.20 -4.87
CA GLY A 12 -5.00 -15.52 -4.68
C GLY A 12 -3.70 -15.71 -5.48
N TYR A 13 -3.28 -16.96 -5.67
CA TYR A 13 -2.09 -17.32 -6.46
C TYR A 13 -0.77 -16.66 -6.00
N GLY A 14 -0.67 -16.26 -4.72
CA GLY A 14 0.50 -15.58 -4.18
C GLY A 14 0.59 -14.08 -4.52
N THR A 15 -0.43 -13.52 -5.17
CA THR A 15 -0.44 -12.10 -5.56
C THR A 15 -0.52 -11.17 -4.35
N GLY A 16 -1.27 -11.53 -3.30
CA GLY A 16 -1.32 -10.79 -2.03
C GLY A 16 0.05 -10.67 -1.33
N ASP A 17 0.85 -11.74 -1.31
CA ASP A 17 2.19 -11.70 -0.71
C ASP A 17 3.14 -10.81 -1.52
N ALA A 18 3.11 -10.94 -2.85
CA ALA A 18 3.87 -10.08 -3.74
C ALA A 18 3.47 -8.60 -3.57
N ALA A 19 2.18 -8.30 -3.45
CA ALA A 19 1.67 -6.96 -3.20
C ALA A 19 2.20 -6.39 -1.87
N LEU A 20 2.12 -7.17 -0.78
CA LEU A 20 2.67 -6.77 0.53
C LEU A 20 4.17 -6.49 0.44
N ARG A 21 4.92 -7.33 -0.27
CA ARG A 21 6.36 -7.17 -0.47
C ARG A 21 6.69 -5.89 -1.24
N VAL A 22 5.94 -5.58 -2.30
CA VAL A 22 6.14 -4.36 -3.10
C VAL A 22 5.85 -3.12 -2.25
N VAL A 23 4.77 -3.11 -1.49
CA VAL A 23 4.41 -1.96 -0.63
C VAL A 23 5.46 -1.75 0.46
N ARG A 24 5.99 -2.82 1.06
CA ARG A 24 7.05 -2.73 2.09
C ARG A 24 8.39 -2.25 1.54
N ASN A 25 8.76 -2.69 0.35
CA ASN A 25 10.00 -2.28 -0.32
C ASN A 25 9.86 -0.97 -1.11
N GLY A 26 8.66 -0.40 -1.15
CA GLY A 26 8.35 0.83 -1.84
C GLY A 26 9.03 2.05 -1.20
N GLN A 27 8.83 3.20 -1.84
CA GLN A 27 9.38 4.47 -1.37
C GLN A 27 8.76 4.88 -0.02
N LYS A 28 9.44 5.79 0.70
CA LYS A 28 8.94 6.32 1.97
C LYS A 28 7.58 7.00 1.78
N TRP A 29 6.59 6.60 2.58
CA TRP A 29 5.26 7.21 2.60
C TRP A 29 5.29 8.64 3.14
N SER A 30 4.71 9.57 2.37
CA SER A 30 4.50 10.96 2.79
C SER A 30 3.26 11.06 3.68
N PRO A 31 3.37 11.69 4.87
CA PRO A 31 2.20 11.92 5.72
C PRO A 31 1.23 12.89 5.05
N GLY A 32 -0.05 12.81 5.43
CA GLY A 32 -0.99 13.88 5.11
C GLY A 32 -0.63 15.14 5.90
N ILE A 33 -0.88 16.32 5.34
CA ILE A 33 -0.71 17.59 6.05
C ILE A 33 -2.09 18.16 6.34
N GLN A 34 -2.38 18.42 7.61
CA GLN A 34 -3.60 19.09 8.04
C GLN A 34 -3.21 20.29 8.91
N ASN A 35 -3.67 21.49 8.54
CA ASN A 35 -3.33 22.74 9.24
C ASN A 35 -1.81 22.95 9.43
N GLY A 36 -1.01 22.56 8.43
CA GLY A 36 0.46 22.67 8.49
C GLY A 36 1.16 21.59 9.35
N GLN A 37 0.42 20.65 9.94
CA GLN A 37 0.98 19.58 10.75
C GLN A 37 0.86 18.22 10.04
N PRO A 38 1.89 17.35 10.14
CA PRO A 38 1.82 16.00 9.60
C PRO A 38 0.88 15.12 10.43
N VAL A 39 -0.12 14.56 9.78
CA VAL A 39 -1.13 13.67 10.38
C VAL A 39 -1.03 12.26 9.82
N ARG A 40 -1.36 11.28 10.67
CA ARG A 40 -1.45 9.86 10.28
C ARG A 40 -2.70 9.66 9.42
N VAL A 41 -2.51 9.10 8.23
CA VAL A 41 -3.59 8.78 7.30
C VAL A 41 -3.67 7.28 7.07
N ALA A 42 -4.88 6.75 6.97
CA ALA A 42 -5.15 5.43 6.44
C ALA A 42 -5.48 5.57 4.95
N TYR A 43 -4.84 4.76 4.10
CA TYR A 43 -5.05 4.82 2.66
C TYR A 43 -5.27 3.41 2.12
N THR A 44 -6.23 3.28 1.21
CA THR A 44 -6.48 2.04 0.47
C THR A 44 -5.91 2.22 -0.93
N LEU A 45 -4.87 1.46 -1.25
CA LEU A 45 -4.22 1.50 -2.56
C LEU A 45 -4.75 0.35 -3.44
N PRO A 46 -5.55 0.61 -4.49
CA PRO A 46 -5.95 -0.43 -5.42
C PRO A 46 -4.79 -0.79 -6.34
N ILE A 47 -4.33 -2.05 -6.28
CA ILE A 47 -3.28 -2.59 -7.16
C ILE A 47 -3.96 -3.32 -8.32
N ARG A 48 -3.72 -2.87 -9.54
CA ARG A 48 -4.21 -3.53 -10.76
C ARG A 48 -3.09 -4.37 -11.36
N LEU A 49 -3.38 -5.65 -11.61
CA LEU A 49 -2.45 -6.56 -12.27
C LEU A 49 -2.78 -6.59 -13.78
N ASN A 50 -1.79 -6.25 -14.61
CA ASN A 50 -1.88 -6.48 -16.04
C ASN A 50 -1.31 -7.88 -16.31
N LEU A 51 -2.17 -8.82 -16.70
CA LEU A 51 -1.79 -10.22 -16.97
C LEU A 51 -1.31 -10.45 -18.41
N GLN A 52 -1.34 -9.40 -19.23
CA GLN A 52 -0.85 -9.45 -20.60
C GLN A 52 0.63 -9.01 -20.59
N GLN A 53 1.52 -9.95 -20.85
CA GLN A 53 2.91 -9.69 -21.21
C GLN A 53 3.11 -9.91 -22.72
#